data_AF-A0A2Z7BI63-F1
#
_entry.id   AF-A0A2Z7BI63-F1
#
_cell.length_a   1.000
_cell.length_b   1.000
_cell.length_c   1.000
_cell.angle_alpha   90.00
_cell.angle_beta   90.00
_cell.angle_gamma   90.00
#
_symmetry.space_group_name_H-M   'P 1'
#
loop_
_entity.id
_entity.type
_entity.pdbx_description
1 polymer ?
#
loop_
_entity_poly.entity_id
_entity_poly.type
_entity_poly.pdbx_seq_one_letter_code
_entity_poly.pdbx_strand_id
1 'polypeptide(L)'
;MASMTVSSVLPAHSLGPVNRRSRSKISSMTFLASSHETSLGSSKSAFLRNGFSSLSSNKSGFPLKSRSFATVYARAATEKTVHDFTVKDIDGNEVALSKFKGKVLLIVNVASKCGMTSSNYPELADVYEKYKAQGFEILAFPCNQFGGQEPGSNSEIKQFATTKYKAEFPIFDKIDVNGPNTAPVYEFLKKNSGGLLGDLIKWNFEKFLVDKNGSVIQRYEPNTSPYQIESNRHTIILMQTSQHRATRTFMDYDSISQAMDGICGLYERKLKELYPAIRNITYDISDLYNFIDGLADLSALVYDHSVQAYLPYDRQWIKQRTLQHLKKLAQ
;
A
#
# COMPACT_ATOMS: atom_id res chain seq x y z
N MET A 1 7.00 -12.85 -8.54
CA MET A 1 6.78 -13.43 -7.21
C MET A 1 8.15 -13.72 -6.62
N ALA A 2 8.57 -12.92 -5.63
CA ALA A 2 9.76 -13.20 -4.84
C ALA A 2 9.37 -14.13 -3.70
N SER A 3 10.23 -15.08 -3.36
CA SER A 3 10.09 -15.95 -2.18
C SER A 3 11.24 -15.61 -1.25
N MET A 4 10.93 -15.16 -0.03
CA MET A 4 11.92 -14.87 1.01
C MET A 4 11.79 -15.90 2.12
N THR A 5 12.87 -16.64 2.38
CA THR A 5 13.03 -17.45 3.58
C THR A 5 13.85 -16.67 4.60
N VAL A 6 13.25 -16.27 5.70
CA VAL A 6 13.97 -15.63 6.82
C VAL A 6 14.47 -16.72 7.76
N SER A 7 15.77 -16.99 7.73
CA SER A 7 16.41 -17.93 8.67
C SER A 7 17.17 -17.15 9.75
N SER A 8 16.78 -17.30 11.01
CA SER A 8 17.50 -16.72 12.15
C SER A 8 18.32 -17.79 12.85
N VAL A 9 19.64 -17.80 12.63
CA VAL A 9 20.58 -18.59 13.47
C VAL A 9 21.74 -17.68 13.87
N LEU A 10 21.84 -17.39 15.17
CA LEU A 10 23.03 -16.80 15.79
C LEU A 10 24.03 -17.92 16.09
N PRO A 11 25.33 -17.79 15.79
CA PRO A 11 26.32 -18.75 16.27
C PRO A 11 26.78 -18.35 17.68
N ALA A 12 26.72 -19.33 18.59
CA ALA A 12 27.34 -19.28 19.90
C ALA A 12 28.88 -19.35 19.79
N HIS A 13 29.56 -18.50 20.55
CA HIS A 13 31.01 -18.55 20.72
C HIS A 13 31.45 -19.78 21.53
N SER A 14 32.52 -20.45 21.10
CA SER A 14 33.44 -21.13 22.01
C SER A 14 34.89 -21.01 21.50
N LEU A 15 35.80 -20.80 22.44
CA LEU A 15 37.23 -20.50 22.27
C LEU A 15 38.08 -21.79 22.39
N GLY A 16 39.17 -21.88 21.62
CA GLY A 16 40.33 -22.75 21.91
C GLY A 16 41.05 -23.32 20.66
N PRO A 17 42.34 -23.71 20.74
CA PRO A 17 43.43 -22.87 20.22
C PRO A 17 44.31 -23.47 19.08
N VAL A 18 44.92 -22.54 18.30
CA VAL A 18 46.29 -22.49 17.71
C VAL A 18 46.86 -23.75 17.00
N ASN A 19 47.19 -23.69 15.69
CA ASN A 19 48.56 -23.40 15.16
C ASN A 19 48.72 -23.47 13.61
N ARG A 20 49.60 -22.59 13.12
CA ARG A 20 50.52 -22.66 11.94
C ARG A 20 50.04 -22.66 10.47
N ARG A 21 50.42 -21.53 9.83
CA ARG A 21 51.11 -21.34 8.53
C ARG A 21 50.50 -21.90 7.25
N SER A 22 50.09 -20.99 6.38
CA SER A 22 50.54 -20.95 4.98
C SER A 22 50.33 -19.55 4.39
N ARG A 23 51.37 -19.02 3.76
CA ARG A 23 51.38 -17.76 3.00
C ARG A 23 50.76 -18.00 1.62
N SER A 24 49.89 -17.11 1.16
CA SER A 24 49.86 -16.77 -0.26
C SER A 24 49.52 -15.29 -0.45
N LYS A 25 50.29 -14.67 -1.33
CA LYS A 25 50.26 -13.26 -1.72
C LYS A 25 48.98 -12.97 -2.49
N ILE A 26 48.34 -11.83 -2.23
CA ILE A 26 47.53 -11.15 -3.25
C ILE A 26 48.06 -9.72 -3.39
N SER A 27 48.39 -9.41 -4.64
CA SER A 27 49.02 -8.20 -5.12
C SER A 27 48.10 -6.99 -4.97
N SER A 28 48.66 -5.87 -4.52
CA SER A 28 48.13 -4.55 -4.85
C SER A 28 48.14 -4.38 -6.37
N MET A 29 47.06 -3.86 -6.93
CA MET A 29 47.08 -3.24 -8.25
C MET A 29 46.36 -1.89 -8.16
N THR A 30 47.18 -0.85 -8.18
CA THR A 30 46.86 0.53 -8.53
C THR A 30 46.77 0.63 -10.05
N PHE A 31 45.68 1.17 -10.60
CA PHE A 31 45.63 1.79 -11.93
C PHE A 31 44.64 2.97 -11.84
N LEU A 32 45.14 4.20 -11.84
CA LEU A 32 45.37 5.08 -13.00
C LEU A 32 44.09 5.43 -13.76
N ALA A 33 43.71 6.70 -13.56
CA ALA A 33 42.65 7.39 -14.24
C ALA A 33 42.92 7.51 -15.75
N SER A 34 41.87 7.36 -16.54
CA SER A 34 41.79 7.85 -17.92
C SER A 34 40.52 8.66 -18.06
N SER A 35 40.72 9.93 -18.36
CA SER A 35 39.73 10.95 -18.66
C SER A 35 39.25 10.81 -20.10
N HIS A 36 37.92 10.76 -20.30
CA HIS A 36 37.30 11.18 -21.54
C HIS A 36 36.09 12.06 -21.22
N GLU A 37 36.24 13.34 -21.53
CA GLU A 37 35.12 14.28 -21.64
C GLU A 37 34.29 13.95 -22.89
N THR A 38 32.98 13.95 -22.73
CA THR A 38 32.06 14.38 -23.78
C THR A 38 30.98 15.28 -23.16
N SER A 39 31.08 16.57 -23.48
CA SER A 39 30.06 17.58 -23.20
C SER A 39 28.88 17.38 -24.16
N LEU A 40 27.64 17.43 -23.66
CA LEU A 40 26.53 17.94 -24.48
C LEU A 40 25.40 18.51 -23.61
N GLY A 41 25.32 19.84 -23.64
CA GLY A 41 24.10 20.63 -23.88
C GLY A 41 22.90 20.48 -22.95
N SER A 42 22.82 21.38 -21.97
CA SER A 42 21.58 21.80 -21.31
C SER A 42 20.70 22.61 -22.26
N SER A 43 19.43 22.23 -22.45
CA SER A 43 18.44 23.04 -23.16
C SER A 43 17.57 23.79 -22.16
N LYS A 44 17.79 25.11 -22.07
CA LYS A 44 16.86 26.09 -21.49
C LYS A 44 15.96 26.64 -22.58
N SER A 45 14.66 26.60 -22.35
CA SER A 45 13.63 27.23 -23.18
C SER A 45 13.53 28.72 -22.85
N ALA A 46 13.67 29.57 -23.87
CA ALA A 46 13.41 31.00 -23.81
C ALA A 46 12.32 31.40 -24.82
N PHE A 47 11.40 32.20 -24.30
CA PHE A 47 10.31 32.92 -24.94
C PHE A 47 10.69 33.68 -26.21
N LEU A 48 9.78 33.71 -27.21
CA LEU A 48 9.55 34.89 -28.04
C LEU A 48 8.06 35.05 -28.38
N ARG A 49 7.55 36.26 -28.07
CA ARG A 49 6.30 36.86 -28.54
C ARG A 49 6.54 37.54 -29.90
N ASN A 50 5.43 37.68 -30.64
CA ASN A 50 5.04 38.70 -31.65
C ASN A 50 4.34 37.96 -32.80
N GLY A 51 3.16 38.30 -33.31
CA GLY A 51 2.44 39.57 -33.30
C GLY A 51 2.11 39.95 -34.75
N PHE A 52 0.86 39.69 -35.16
CA PHE A 52 0.07 40.26 -36.27
C PHE A 52 0.68 40.45 -37.69
N SER A 53 0.00 39.89 -38.71
CA SER A 53 -0.78 40.70 -39.69
C SER A 53 -1.52 39.83 -40.71
N SER A 54 -2.75 40.26 -41.03
CA SER A 54 -3.66 39.73 -42.04
C SER A 54 -3.21 40.02 -43.47
N LEU A 55 -3.39 39.07 -44.39
CA LEU A 55 -3.61 39.37 -45.80
C LEU A 55 -4.63 38.39 -46.41
N SER A 56 -5.67 39.00 -46.95
CA SER A 56 -6.73 38.42 -47.75
C SER A 56 -6.22 38.08 -49.15
N SER A 57 -6.61 36.92 -49.67
CA SER A 57 -6.72 36.72 -51.11
C SER A 57 -7.73 35.61 -51.42
N ASN A 58 -8.85 36.02 -52.01
CA ASN A 58 -9.88 35.21 -52.66
C ASN A 58 -9.27 34.18 -53.63
N LYS A 59 -9.65 32.91 -53.50
CA LYS A 59 -9.83 32.00 -54.64
C LYS A 59 -11.01 31.06 -54.42
N SER A 60 -11.73 30.88 -55.52
CA SER A 60 -13.01 30.22 -55.74
C SER A 60 -13.01 28.69 -55.54
N GLY A 61 -14.05 28.21 -54.85
CA GLY A 61 -14.98 27.20 -55.38
C GLY A 61 -14.58 25.72 -55.39
N PHE A 62 -14.99 24.98 -54.36
CA PHE A 62 -15.48 23.58 -54.45
C PHE A 62 -16.53 23.34 -53.35
N PRO A 63 -17.68 22.70 -53.62
CA PRO A 63 -18.70 22.47 -52.59
C PRO A 63 -18.30 21.24 -51.76
N LEU A 64 -17.79 21.45 -50.54
CA LEU A 64 -17.68 20.37 -49.56
C LEU A 64 -19.06 20.11 -48.93
N LYS A 65 -19.56 18.89 -49.12
CA LYS A 65 -20.70 18.36 -48.37
C LYS A 65 -20.46 18.54 -46.87
N SER A 66 -21.33 19.31 -46.22
CA SER A 66 -21.40 19.43 -44.76
C SER A 66 -21.59 18.05 -44.13
N ARG A 67 -20.50 17.46 -43.64
CA ARG A 67 -20.59 16.33 -42.71
C ARG A 67 -21.03 16.91 -41.38
N SER A 68 -22.25 16.54 -40.97
CA SER A 68 -22.72 16.69 -39.60
C SER A 68 -21.67 16.09 -38.67
N PHE A 69 -20.96 16.93 -37.93
CA PHE A 69 -20.18 16.48 -36.80
C PHE A 69 -21.19 16.09 -35.74
N ALA A 70 -21.45 14.79 -35.62
CA ALA A 70 -22.13 14.25 -34.46
C ALA A 70 -21.32 14.67 -33.23
N THR A 71 -21.86 15.62 -32.46
CA THR A 71 -21.35 15.97 -31.14
C THR A 71 -21.38 14.69 -30.30
N VAL A 72 -20.23 14.04 -30.17
CA VAL A 72 -20.05 12.95 -29.21
C VAL A 72 -20.07 13.60 -27.84
N TYR A 73 -21.24 13.61 -27.21
CA TYR A 73 -21.32 13.80 -25.77
C TYR A 73 -20.66 12.58 -25.14
N ALA A 74 -19.39 12.71 -24.76
CA ALA A 74 -18.77 11.81 -23.80
C ALA A 74 -19.56 11.97 -22.49
N ARG A 75 -20.62 11.18 -22.31
CA ARG A 75 -21.16 10.92 -20.99
C ARG A 75 -20.03 10.22 -20.24
N ALA A 76 -19.44 10.90 -19.26
CA ALA A 76 -18.67 10.21 -18.24
C ALA A 76 -19.60 9.11 -17.71
N ALA A 77 -19.31 7.85 -18.03
CA ALA A 77 -19.98 6.75 -17.36
C ALA A 77 -19.66 6.97 -15.88
N THR A 78 -20.68 7.25 -15.07
CA THR A 78 -20.51 7.29 -13.62
C THR A 78 -20.05 5.90 -13.23
N GLU A 79 -18.76 5.76 -12.89
CA GLU A 79 -18.23 4.49 -12.42
C GLU A 79 -19.06 4.04 -11.22
N LYS A 80 -19.38 2.75 -11.18
CA LYS A 80 -20.15 2.17 -10.07
C LYS A 80 -19.36 2.36 -8.78
N THR A 81 -20.02 2.80 -7.72
CA THR A 81 -19.39 3.06 -6.41
C THR A 81 -20.04 2.20 -5.32
N VAL A 82 -19.43 2.15 -4.13
CA VAL A 82 -20.06 1.54 -2.95
C VAL A 82 -21.43 2.16 -2.64
N HIS A 83 -21.66 3.43 -2.99
CA HIS A 83 -22.90 4.13 -2.67
C HIS A 83 -24.11 3.68 -3.51
N ASP A 84 -23.89 2.86 -4.53
CA ASP A 84 -24.96 2.34 -5.40
C ASP A 84 -25.60 1.05 -4.85
N PHE A 85 -25.12 0.54 -3.72
CA PHE A 85 -25.63 -0.69 -3.09
C PHE A 85 -26.62 -0.39 -1.96
N THR A 86 -27.62 -1.26 -1.85
CA THR A 86 -28.50 -1.39 -0.67
C THR A 86 -28.20 -2.72 0.00
N VAL A 87 -28.07 -2.70 1.32
CA VAL A 87 -27.81 -3.87 2.15
C VAL A 87 -28.85 -3.94 3.27
N LYS A 88 -28.90 -5.04 4.02
CA LYS A 88 -29.73 -5.13 5.22
C LYS A 88 -28.88 -4.87 6.46
N ASP A 89 -29.37 -4.05 7.40
CA ASP A 89 -28.76 -3.95 8.72
C ASP A 89 -28.94 -5.25 9.52
N ILE A 90 -28.30 -5.33 10.69
CA ILE A 90 -28.38 -6.51 11.56
C ILE A 90 -29.82 -6.81 12.02
N ASP A 91 -30.73 -5.83 12.02
CA ASP A 91 -32.14 -6.00 12.39
C ASP A 91 -33.02 -6.35 11.16
N GLY A 92 -32.44 -6.43 9.97
CA GLY A 92 -33.09 -6.82 8.71
C GLY A 92 -33.67 -5.66 7.89
N ASN A 93 -33.48 -4.41 8.31
CA ASN A 93 -33.98 -3.25 7.58
C ASN A 93 -33.08 -2.91 6.39
N GLU A 94 -33.66 -2.46 5.28
CA GLU A 94 -32.87 -1.99 4.14
C GLU A 94 -32.14 -0.67 4.45
N VAL A 95 -30.86 -0.63 4.09
CA VAL A 95 -29.97 0.51 4.27
C VAL A 95 -29.25 0.76 2.94
N ALA A 96 -29.61 1.87 2.28
CA ALA A 96 -28.87 2.36 1.12
C ALA A 96 -27.50 2.90 1.59
N LEU A 97 -26.41 2.39 1.00
CA LEU A 97 -25.04 2.84 1.33
C LEU A 97 -24.75 4.25 0.82
N SER A 98 -25.64 4.83 0.00
CA SER A 98 -25.64 6.24 -0.36
C SER A 98 -25.74 7.17 0.86
N LYS A 99 -26.31 6.72 1.98
CA LYS A 99 -26.35 7.50 3.23
C LYS A 99 -24.97 7.83 3.80
N PHE A 100 -23.93 7.10 3.37
CA PHE A 100 -22.56 7.29 3.81
C PHE A 100 -21.71 8.12 2.83
N LYS A 101 -22.33 8.75 1.80
CA LYS A 101 -21.62 9.67 0.89
C LYS A 101 -20.90 10.77 1.67
N GLY A 102 -19.68 11.09 1.25
CA GLY A 102 -18.83 12.09 1.91
C GLY A 102 -18.06 11.55 3.13
N LYS A 103 -18.30 10.31 3.55
CA LYS A 103 -17.53 9.65 4.62
C LYS A 103 -16.49 8.69 4.04
N VAL A 104 -15.36 8.56 4.74
CA VAL A 104 -14.41 7.46 4.52
C VAL A 104 -14.97 6.20 5.19
N LEU A 105 -14.98 5.07 4.49
CA LEU A 105 -15.53 3.82 5.01
C LEU A 105 -14.43 2.77 5.20
N LEU A 106 -14.46 2.09 6.33
CA LEU A 106 -13.75 0.82 6.51
C LEU A 106 -14.77 -0.31 6.52
N ILE A 107 -14.83 -1.08 5.44
CA ILE A 107 -15.74 -2.21 5.31
C ILE A 107 -15.02 -3.48 5.71
N VAL A 108 -15.59 -4.27 6.62
CA VAL A 108 -14.91 -5.44 7.21
C VAL A 108 -15.85 -6.63 7.33
N ASN A 109 -15.38 -7.83 6.97
CA ASN A 109 -16.11 -9.07 7.28
C ASN A 109 -15.73 -9.55 8.67
N VAL A 110 -16.69 -9.82 9.55
CA VAL A 110 -16.44 -10.14 10.97
C VAL A 110 -16.93 -11.53 11.34
N ALA A 111 -16.36 -12.06 12.42
CA ALA A 111 -16.74 -13.32 13.05
C ALA A 111 -16.65 -13.20 14.58
N SER A 112 -17.58 -13.79 15.34
CA SER A 112 -17.58 -13.74 16.81
C SER A 112 -16.67 -14.80 17.47
N LYS A 113 -16.44 -15.94 16.81
CA LYS A 113 -15.68 -17.09 17.34
C LYS A 113 -14.34 -17.31 16.63
N CYS A 114 -13.77 -16.25 16.05
CA CYS A 114 -12.47 -16.29 15.41
C CYS A 114 -11.35 -15.98 16.40
N GLY A 115 -10.16 -16.59 16.24
CA GLY A 115 -8.99 -16.30 17.06
C GLY A 115 -8.49 -14.85 16.97
N MET A 116 -8.93 -14.12 15.94
CA MET A 116 -8.58 -12.71 15.69
C MET A 116 -9.62 -11.72 16.25
N THR A 117 -10.72 -12.23 16.82
CA THR A 117 -11.83 -11.42 17.33
C THR A 117 -11.41 -10.56 18.53
N SER A 118 -10.61 -11.12 19.43
CA SER A 118 -10.18 -10.47 20.66
C SER A 118 -9.23 -9.30 20.44
N SER A 119 -8.54 -9.24 19.29
CA SER A 119 -7.77 -8.07 18.87
C SER A 119 -8.59 -7.16 17.96
N ASN A 120 -9.24 -7.69 16.92
CA ASN A 120 -9.85 -6.85 15.90
C ASN A 120 -11.03 -6.01 16.43
N TYR A 121 -11.95 -6.57 17.21
CA TYR A 121 -13.11 -5.79 17.67
C TYR A 121 -12.72 -4.60 18.57
N PRO A 122 -11.86 -4.77 19.60
CA PRO A 122 -11.37 -3.63 20.38
C PRO A 122 -10.67 -2.59 19.52
N GLU A 123 -9.77 -3.02 18.62
CA GLU A 123 -9.03 -2.08 17.77
C GLU A 123 -9.95 -1.33 16.78
N LEU A 124 -10.97 -1.99 16.23
CA LEU A 124 -11.98 -1.34 15.39
C LEU A 124 -12.81 -0.33 16.20
N ALA A 125 -13.19 -0.67 17.44
CA ALA A 125 -13.94 0.23 18.31
C ALA A 125 -13.11 1.48 18.66
N ASP A 126 -11.84 1.32 19.00
CA ASP A 126 -10.94 2.43 19.34
C ASP A 126 -10.68 3.35 18.13
N VAL A 127 -10.44 2.78 16.95
CA VAL A 127 -10.31 3.55 15.69
C VAL A 127 -11.61 4.28 15.37
N TYR A 128 -12.76 3.61 15.51
CA TYR A 128 -14.05 4.24 15.25
C TYR A 128 -14.33 5.40 16.20
N GLU A 129 -14.11 5.23 17.51
CA GLU A 129 -14.29 6.29 18.50
C GLU A 129 -13.49 7.54 18.14
N LYS A 130 -12.25 7.35 17.71
CA LYS A 130 -11.34 8.45 17.36
C LYS A 130 -11.79 9.24 16.12
N TYR A 131 -12.36 8.57 15.12
CA TYR A 131 -12.60 9.17 13.81
C TYR A 131 -14.07 9.33 13.41
N LYS A 132 -15.04 8.75 14.15
CA LYS A 132 -16.48 8.82 13.79
C LYS A 132 -16.99 10.26 13.63
N ALA A 133 -16.50 11.20 14.44
CA ALA A 133 -16.84 12.62 14.37
C ALA A 133 -16.19 13.37 13.19
N GLN A 134 -15.22 12.75 12.50
CA GLN A 134 -14.43 13.34 11.41
C GLN A 134 -14.86 12.84 10.03
N GLY A 135 -16.05 12.22 9.93
CA GLY A 135 -16.56 11.66 8.68
C GLY A 135 -15.95 10.29 8.34
N PHE A 136 -15.70 9.46 9.35
CA PHE A 136 -15.31 8.06 9.19
C PHE A 136 -16.44 7.13 9.66
N GLU A 137 -16.58 5.97 9.00
CA GLU A 137 -17.57 4.96 9.35
C GLU A 137 -16.98 3.55 9.20
N ILE A 138 -17.31 2.64 10.10
CA ILE A 138 -16.99 1.21 9.93
C ILE A 138 -18.28 0.48 9.55
N LEU A 139 -18.24 -0.32 8.48
CA LEU A 139 -19.37 -1.15 8.07
C LEU A 139 -19.01 -2.63 8.29
N ALA A 140 -19.53 -3.23 9.35
CA ALA A 140 -19.21 -4.60 9.73
C ALA A 140 -20.24 -5.59 9.17
N PHE A 141 -19.77 -6.57 8.40
CA PHE A 141 -20.59 -7.61 7.78
C PHE A 141 -20.24 -8.98 8.38
N PRO A 142 -21.08 -9.53 9.27
CA PRO A 142 -20.88 -10.88 9.80
C PRO A 142 -20.86 -11.92 8.68
N CYS A 143 -19.96 -12.90 8.77
CA CYS A 143 -19.85 -13.96 7.75
C CYS A 143 -19.48 -15.30 8.39
N ASN A 144 -20.20 -16.36 8.02
CA ASN A 144 -19.98 -17.70 8.60
C ASN A 144 -19.18 -18.65 7.70
N GLN A 145 -18.68 -18.17 6.55
CA GLN A 145 -18.01 -19.02 5.55
C GLN A 145 -16.62 -19.50 5.99
N PHE A 146 -16.03 -18.89 7.02
CA PHE A 146 -14.67 -19.16 7.46
C PHE A 146 -14.67 -19.95 8.77
N GLY A 147 -14.56 -21.27 8.66
CA GLY A 147 -14.50 -22.19 9.80
C GLY A 147 -15.77 -22.22 10.67
N GLY A 148 -16.91 -21.75 10.15
CA GLY A 148 -18.16 -21.68 10.93
C GLY A 148 -18.07 -20.77 12.15
N GLN A 149 -17.25 -19.71 12.09
CA GLN A 149 -16.91 -18.85 13.23
C GLN A 149 -17.92 -17.74 13.52
N GLU A 150 -19.02 -17.66 12.77
CA GLU A 150 -20.14 -16.75 13.02
C GLU A 150 -21.51 -17.51 13.00
N PRO A 151 -21.67 -18.53 13.88
CA PRO A 151 -22.82 -19.42 13.82
C PRO A 151 -24.10 -18.78 14.35
N GLY A 152 -23.99 -17.71 15.14
CA GLY A 152 -25.13 -17.06 15.81
C GLY A 152 -26.11 -16.42 14.82
N SER A 153 -27.33 -16.22 15.30
CA SER A 153 -28.33 -15.35 14.68
C SER A 153 -27.90 -13.89 14.74
N ASN A 154 -28.51 -13.03 13.93
CA ASN A 154 -28.20 -11.60 13.93
C ASN A 154 -28.37 -10.96 15.32
N SER A 155 -29.39 -11.37 16.08
CA SER A 155 -29.61 -10.87 17.45
C SER A 155 -28.44 -11.24 18.38
N GLU A 156 -27.95 -12.48 18.30
CA GLU A 156 -26.81 -12.94 19.12
C GLU A 156 -25.51 -12.22 18.71
N ILE A 157 -25.30 -12.02 17.40
CA ILE A 157 -24.15 -11.31 16.86
C ILE A 157 -24.16 -9.85 17.33
N LYS A 158 -25.31 -9.17 17.21
CA LYS A 158 -25.50 -7.79 17.68
C LYS A 158 -25.20 -7.69 19.18
N GLN A 159 -25.77 -8.59 19.98
CA GLN A 159 -25.54 -8.61 21.42
C GLN A 159 -24.06 -8.83 21.75
N PHE A 160 -23.41 -9.78 21.06
CA PHE A 160 -21.99 -10.07 21.24
C PHE A 160 -21.12 -8.84 20.97
N ALA A 161 -21.26 -8.22 19.80
CA ALA A 161 -20.45 -7.08 19.41
C ALA A 161 -20.68 -5.85 20.30
N THR A 162 -21.94 -5.54 20.61
CA THR A 162 -22.31 -4.35 21.41
C THR A 162 -22.01 -4.53 22.90
N THR A 163 -22.27 -5.70 23.48
CA THR A 163 -22.09 -5.91 24.92
C THR A 163 -20.64 -6.19 25.27
N LYS A 164 -19.96 -7.04 24.48
CA LYS A 164 -18.60 -7.47 24.79
C LYS A 164 -17.55 -6.44 24.39
N TYR A 165 -17.75 -5.80 23.24
CA TYR A 165 -16.75 -4.91 22.65
C TYR A 165 -17.22 -3.47 22.48
N LYS A 166 -18.44 -3.13 22.92
CA LYS A 166 -18.99 -1.78 22.81
C LYS A 166 -18.92 -1.24 21.38
N ALA A 167 -19.15 -2.12 20.40
CA ALA A 167 -19.17 -1.72 19.00
C ALA A 167 -20.32 -0.72 18.76
N GLU A 168 -19.96 0.54 18.47
CA GLU A 168 -20.92 1.60 18.14
C GLU A 168 -21.10 1.81 16.63
N PHE A 169 -20.28 1.14 15.82
CA PHE A 169 -20.37 1.21 14.37
C PHE A 169 -21.48 0.30 13.82
N PRO A 170 -22.06 0.61 12.64
CA PRO A 170 -23.06 -0.21 11.97
C PRO A 170 -22.63 -1.66 11.75
N ILE A 171 -23.48 -2.59 12.21
CA ILE A 171 -23.39 -4.02 11.91
C ILE A 171 -24.55 -4.36 10.98
N PHE A 172 -24.24 -5.13 9.94
CA PHE A 172 -25.18 -5.51 8.90
C PHE A 172 -25.62 -6.97 9.03
N ASP A 173 -26.58 -7.37 8.22
CA ASP A 173 -27.05 -8.74 8.11
C ASP A 173 -25.88 -9.69 7.79
N LYS A 174 -25.99 -10.93 8.25
CA LYS A 174 -25.00 -11.95 7.97
C LYS A 174 -25.04 -12.31 6.49
N ILE A 175 -23.89 -12.24 5.81
CA ILE A 175 -23.79 -12.44 4.36
C ILE A 175 -22.72 -13.46 3.99
N ASP A 176 -22.84 -13.97 2.77
CA ASP A 176 -21.77 -14.67 2.08
C ASP A 176 -20.88 -13.64 1.35
N VAL A 177 -19.57 -13.77 1.49
CA VAL A 177 -18.58 -12.89 0.86
C VAL A 177 -17.82 -13.58 -0.28
N ASN A 178 -18.05 -14.88 -0.45
CA ASN A 178 -17.47 -15.75 -1.47
C ASN A 178 -18.50 -16.70 -2.07
N GLY A 179 -18.18 -17.27 -3.25
CA GLY A 179 -19.02 -18.25 -3.92
C GLY A 179 -20.21 -17.64 -4.68
N PRO A 180 -21.13 -18.47 -5.19
CA PRO A 180 -22.24 -18.05 -6.05
C PRO A 180 -23.27 -17.15 -5.33
N ASN A 181 -23.28 -17.17 -4.00
CA ASN A 181 -24.18 -16.35 -3.17
C ASN A 181 -23.48 -15.09 -2.62
N THR A 182 -22.31 -14.73 -3.15
CA THR A 182 -21.59 -13.53 -2.69
C THR A 182 -22.51 -12.32 -2.72
N ALA A 183 -22.57 -11.56 -1.63
CA ALA A 183 -23.30 -10.30 -1.60
C ALA A 183 -22.76 -9.33 -2.67
N PRO A 184 -23.62 -8.66 -3.47
CA PRO A 184 -23.18 -7.79 -4.57
C PRO A 184 -22.17 -6.71 -4.16
N VAL A 185 -22.27 -6.20 -2.94
CA VAL A 185 -21.29 -5.23 -2.39
C VAL A 185 -19.90 -5.87 -2.25
N TYR A 186 -19.79 -7.12 -1.82
CA TYR A 186 -18.51 -7.83 -1.73
C TYR A 186 -17.97 -8.25 -3.09
N GLU A 187 -18.81 -8.58 -4.06
CA GLU A 187 -18.36 -8.76 -5.45
C GLU A 187 -17.68 -7.50 -5.98
N PHE A 188 -18.29 -6.34 -5.73
CA PHE A 188 -17.73 -5.05 -6.09
C PHE A 188 -16.42 -4.75 -5.37
N LEU A 189 -16.36 -4.94 -4.05
CA LEU A 189 -15.17 -4.67 -3.26
C LEU A 189 -13.98 -5.53 -3.72
N LYS A 190 -14.21 -6.83 -3.94
CA LYS A 190 -13.20 -7.75 -4.47
C LYS A 190 -12.67 -7.27 -5.82
N LYS A 191 -13.56 -7.03 -6.79
CA LYS A 191 -13.22 -6.63 -8.16
C LYS A 191 -12.45 -5.31 -8.23
N ASN A 192 -12.76 -4.35 -7.37
CA ASN A 192 -12.19 -2.99 -7.42
C ASN A 192 -11.01 -2.79 -6.45
N SER A 193 -10.49 -3.85 -5.84
CA SER A 193 -9.39 -3.76 -4.86
C SER A 193 -7.97 -3.90 -5.44
N GLY A 194 -7.83 -4.08 -6.76
CA GLY A 194 -6.55 -3.98 -7.48
C GLY A 194 -5.45 -4.98 -7.10
N GLY A 195 -5.75 -6.01 -6.30
CA GLY A 195 -4.76 -6.96 -5.79
C GLY A 195 -4.30 -8.01 -6.80
N LEU A 196 -2.99 -8.33 -6.78
CA LEU A 196 -2.36 -9.43 -7.53
C LEU A 196 -2.79 -10.84 -7.06
N LEU A 197 -3.49 -10.94 -5.92
CA LEU A 197 -3.77 -12.20 -5.20
C LEU A 197 -5.26 -12.50 -5.17
N GLY A 198 -5.84 -12.80 -6.33
CA GLY A 198 -7.16 -13.43 -6.45
C GLY A 198 -8.35 -12.62 -5.92
N ASP A 199 -9.50 -12.84 -6.53
CA ASP A 199 -10.70 -12.10 -6.12
C ASP A 199 -11.19 -12.54 -4.73
N LEU A 200 -10.94 -13.77 -4.29
CA LEU A 200 -11.55 -14.38 -3.10
C LEU A 200 -11.17 -13.71 -1.76
N ILE A 201 -12.13 -13.54 -0.85
CA ILE A 201 -11.84 -13.19 0.57
C ILE A 201 -11.16 -14.38 1.25
N LYS A 202 -10.02 -14.16 1.90
CA LYS A 202 -9.17 -15.23 2.43
C LYS A 202 -9.63 -15.75 3.79
N TRP A 203 -10.09 -14.86 4.67
CA TRP A 203 -10.50 -15.20 6.03
C TRP A 203 -11.40 -14.12 6.65
N ASN A 204 -11.79 -14.32 7.92
CA ASN A 204 -12.40 -13.29 8.76
C ASN A 204 -11.49 -12.08 8.94
N PHE A 205 -12.08 -10.89 9.09
CA PHE A 205 -11.41 -9.61 9.29
C PHE A 205 -10.59 -9.10 8.11
N GLU A 206 -10.94 -9.46 6.89
CA GLU A 206 -10.44 -8.75 5.72
C GLU A 206 -11.13 -7.38 5.60
N LYS A 207 -10.39 -6.35 5.20
CA LYS A 207 -10.84 -4.95 5.33
C LYS A 207 -10.66 -4.20 4.02
N PHE A 208 -11.61 -3.34 3.68
CA PHE A 208 -11.58 -2.48 2.51
C PHE A 208 -11.72 -1.03 2.95
N LEU A 209 -10.74 -0.20 2.61
CA LEU A 209 -10.80 1.24 2.78
C LEU A 209 -11.40 1.87 1.53
N VAL A 210 -12.45 2.65 1.72
CA VAL A 210 -13.22 3.30 0.67
C VAL A 210 -13.20 4.81 0.93
N ASP A 211 -12.95 5.60 -0.12
CA ASP A 211 -12.93 7.05 -0.01
C ASP A 211 -14.33 7.66 0.11
N LYS A 212 -14.37 9.00 0.23
CA LYS A 212 -15.59 9.80 0.36
C LYS A 212 -16.51 9.76 -0.87
N ASN A 213 -15.98 9.35 -2.02
CA ASN A 213 -16.71 9.22 -3.27
C ASN A 213 -17.23 7.79 -3.49
N GLY A 214 -16.86 6.84 -2.63
CA GLY A 214 -17.29 5.46 -2.70
C GLY A 214 -16.36 4.57 -3.52
N SER A 215 -15.14 5.03 -3.83
CA SER A 215 -14.11 4.27 -4.55
C SER A 215 -13.25 3.46 -3.59
N VAL A 216 -12.96 2.20 -3.93
CA VAL A 216 -12.10 1.34 -3.12
C VAL A 216 -10.65 1.79 -3.28
N ILE A 217 -10.03 2.20 -2.18
CA ILE A 217 -8.65 2.71 -2.15
C ILE A 217 -7.67 1.59 -1.84
N GLN A 218 -8.00 0.73 -0.87
CA GLN A 218 -7.10 -0.31 -0.43
C GLN A 218 -7.84 -1.50 0.19
N ARG A 219 -7.28 -2.69 0.03
CA ARG A 219 -7.69 -3.92 0.68
C ARG A 219 -6.58 -4.38 1.63
N TYR A 220 -6.94 -4.74 2.85
CA TYR A 220 -6.02 -5.17 3.89
C TYR A 220 -6.36 -6.60 4.31
N GLU A 221 -5.32 -7.42 4.42
CA GLU A 221 -5.45 -8.82 4.79
C GLU A 221 -5.98 -8.99 6.23
N PRO A 222 -6.55 -10.16 6.55
CA PRO A 222 -7.02 -10.50 7.90
C PRO A 222 -6.08 -10.10 9.04
N ASN A 223 -4.79 -10.38 8.89
CA ASN A 223 -3.74 -10.15 9.90
C ASN A 223 -3.35 -8.67 10.06
N THR A 224 -3.86 -7.77 9.21
CA THR A 224 -3.64 -6.33 9.35
C THR A 224 -4.48 -5.79 10.50
N SER A 225 -3.81 -5.34 11.54
CA SER A 225 -4.42 -4.64 12.69
C SER A 225 -5.09 -3.34 12.25
N PRO A 226 -6.32 -3.02 12.69
CA PRO A 226 -6.96 -1.73 12.46
C PRO A 226 -6.09 -0.51 12.80
N TYR A 227 -5.26 -0.56 13.84
CA TYR A 227 -4.32 0.53 14.15
C TYR A 227 -3.27 0.76 13.05
N GLN A 228 -2.93 -0.27 12.29
CA GLN A 228 -2.00 -0.15 11.17
C GLN A 228 -2.64 0.54 9.97
N ILE A 229 -3.96 0.42 9.80
CA ILE A 229 -4.72 1.15 8.78
C ILE A 229 -4.73 2.64 9.08
N GLU A 230 -4.92 3.00 10.37
CA GLU A 230 -4.75 4.37 10.84
C GLU A 230 -3.32 4.88 10.59
N SER A 231 -2.31 4.02 10.76
CA SER A 231 -0.90 4.38 10.68
C SER A 231 -0.37 4.51 9.25
N ASN A 232 -1.22 4.73 8.25
CA ASN A 232 -0.81 5.13 6.90
C ASN A 232 -0.22 6.54 6.96
N ARG A 233 1.07 6.59 7.28
CA ARG A 233 1.84 7.81 7.41
C ARG A 233 2.66 8.02 6.15
N HIS A 234 2.36 9.12 5.46
CA HIS A 234 3.19 9.60 4.36
C HIS A 234 4.66 9.59 4.79
N THR A 235 5.51 8.96 3.97
CA THR A 235 6.89 8.69 4.32
C THR A 235 7.80 9.11 3.18
N ILE A 236 8.74 9.99 3.48
CA ILE A 236 9.80 10.42 2.56
C ILE A 236 11.09 9.74 3.00
N ILE A 237 11.74 9.01 2.10
CA ILE A 237 13.08 8.49 2.32
C ILE A 237 14.09 9.46 1.74
N LEU A 238 15.00 9.97 2.56
CA LEU A 238 16.14 10.77 2.12
C LEU A 238 17.35 9.85 2.04
N MET A 239 18.02 9.84 0.89
CA MET A 239 19.11 8.91 0.63
C MET A 239 20.29 9.59 -0.05
N GLN A 240 21.50 9.17 0.32
CA GLN A 240 22.72 9.50 -0.39
C GLN A 240 23.52 8.20 -0.61
N THR A 241 23.71 7.79 -1.86
CA THR A 241 24.29 6.48 -2.17
C THR A 241 25.81 6.43 -2.02
N SER A 242 26.51 7.57 -2.13
CA SER A 242 27.96 7.67 -2.00
C SER A 242 28.36 8.95 -1.26
N GLN A 243 29.65 9.13 -0.94
CA GLN A 243 30.13 10.37 -0.31
C GLN A 243 29.96 11.61 -1.20
N HIS A 244 29.71 11.44 -2.51
CA HIS A 244 29.43 12.54 -3.42
C HIS A 244 28.02 13.10 -3.19
N ARG A 245 27.95 14.39 -2.83
CA ARG A 245 26.68 15.09 -2.57
C ARG A 245 25.70 15.07 -3.74
N ALA A 246 26.18 14.95 -4.98
CA ALA A 246 25.34 14.84 -6.17
C ALA A 246 24.47 13.58 -6.19
N THR A 247 24.79 12.58 -5.35
CA THR A 247 24.01 11.34 -5.22
C THR A 247 22.84 11.45 -4.23
N ARG A 248 22.61 12.64 -3.66
CA ARG A 248 21.45 12.89 -2.80
C ARG A 248 20.18 12.83 -3.63
N THR A 249 19.23 12.04 -3.14
CA THR A 249 17.91 11.91 -3.72
C THR A 249 16.90 11.67 -2.61
N PHE A 250 15.62 11.75 -2.97
CA PHE A 250 14.54 11.36 -2.10
C PHE A 250 13.56 10.46 -2.84
N MET A 251 12.79 9.69 -2.07
CA MET A 251 11.67 8.91 -2.56
C MET A 251 10.46 9.22 -1.68
N ASP A 252 9.31 9.34 -2.33
CA ASP A 252 8.07 9.79 -1.71
C ASP A 252 7.05 8.64 -1.75
N TYR A 253 6.42 8.35 -0.62
CA TYR A 253 5.51 7.23 -0.43
C TYR A 253 4.30 7.62 0.41
N ASP A 254 3.14 7.07 0.08
CA ASP A 254 1.90 7.32 0.81
C ASP A 254 1.85 6.61 2.18
N SER A 255 2.76 5.67 2.42
CA SER A 255 2.81 4.89 3.67
C SER A 255 4.22 4.42 4.02
N ILE A 256 4.42 4.07 5.29
CA ILE A 256 5.64 3.42 5.77
C ILE A 256 5.87 2.09 5.03
N SER A 257 4.83 1.29 4.81
CA SER A 257 4.96 -0.02 4.15
C SER A 257 5.49 0.11 2.72
N GLN A 258 4.91 1.02 1.93
CA GLN A 258 5.41 1.32 0.58
C GLN A 258 6.86 1.83 0.61
N ALA A 259 7.22 2.64 1.60
CA ALA A 259 8.60 3.06 1.77
C ALA A 259 9.55 1.89 2.05
N MET A 260 9.13 0.91 2.86
CA MET A 260 9.93 -0.30 3.11
C MET A 260 10.05 -1.18 1.86
N ASP A 261 8.98 -1.34 1.08
CA ASP A 261 9.03 -2.00 -0.24
C ASP A 261 10.01 -1.29 -1.18
N GLY A 262 10.02 0.05 -1.16
CA GLY A 262 10.96 0.88 -1.91
C GLY A 262 12.42 0.62 -1.55
N ILE A 263 12.72 0.47 -0.25
CA ILE A 263 14.07 0.11 0.24
C ILE A 263 14.47 -1.30 -0.24
N CYS A 264 13.59 -2.29 -0.14
CA CYS A 264 13.85 -3.64 -0.67
C CYS A 264 14.08 -3.59 -2.19
N GLY A 265 13.23 -2.86 -2.91
CA GLY A 265 13.32 -2.70 -4.36
C GLY A 265 14.58 -1.97 -4.84
N LEU A 266 15.17 -1.08 -4.03
CA LEU A 266 16.50 -0.51 -4.30
C LEU A 266 17.58 -1.58 -4.27
N TYR A 267 17.56 -2.43 -3.25
CA TYR A 267 18.55 -3.50 -3.13
C TYR A 267 18.40 -4.53 -4.24
N GLU A 268 17.17 -4.93 -4.54
CA GLU A 268 16.88 -5.87 -5.63
C GLU A 268 17.32 -5.34 -6.99
N ARG A 269 17.11 -4.05 -7.27
CA ARG A 269 17.63 -3.42 -8.50
C ARG A 269 19.15 -3.49 -8.55
N LYS A 270 19.84 -3.19 -7.46
CA LYS A 270 21.30 -3.33 -7.36
C LYS A 270 21.75 -4.78 -7.62
N LEU A 271 21.04 -5.76 -7.08
CA LEU A 271 21.33 -7.17 -7.35
C LEU A 271 21.15 -7.54 -8.82
N LYS A 272 20.11 -7.02 -9.50
CA LYS A 272 19.93 -7.23 -10.95
C LYS A 272 21.02 -6.57 -11.79
N GLU A 273 21.48 -5.38 -11.40
CA GLU A 273 22.58 -4.69 -12.07
C GLU A 273 23.90 -5.47 -11.96
N LEU A 274 24.18 -6.03 -10.77
CA LEU A 274 25.37 -6.84 -10.52
C LEU A 274 25.29 -8.23 -11.17
N TYR A 275 24.10 -8.82 -11.23
CA TYR A 275 23.86 -10.16 -11.74
C TYR A 275 22.71 -10.20 -12.77
N PRO A 276 22.90 -9.66 -13.99
CA PRO A 276 21.81 -9.51 -14.97
C PRO A 276 21.13 -10.82 -15.40
N ALA A 277 21.83 -11.96 -15.27
CA ALA A 277 21.31 -13.27 -15.60
C ALA A 277 20.43 -13.90 -14.50
N ILE A 278 20.32 -13.27 -13.33
CA ILE A 278 19.56 -13.82 -12.20
C ILE A 278 18.06 -13.79 -12.51
N ARG A 279 17.41 -14.96 -12.50
CA ARG A 279 15.97 -15.07 -12.78
C ARG A 279 15.12 -14.80 -11.54
N ASN A 280 15.57 -15.30 -10.40
CA ASN A 280 14.89 -15.15 -9.11
C ASN A 280 15.87 -14.53 -8.12
N ILE A 281 15.46 -13.45 -7.47
CA ILE A 281 16.27 -12.79 -6.46
C ILE A 281 15.93 -13.37 -5.10
N THR A 282 16.96 -13.78 -4.37
CA THR A 282 16.89 -14.29 -3.00
C THR A 282 18.07 -13.70 -2.24
N TYR A 283 17.83 -13.19 -1.04
CA TYR A 283 18.87 -12.64 -0.16
C TYR A 283 18.40 -12.72 1.29
N ASP A 284 19.35 -12.77 2.21
CA ASP A 284 19.06 -12.74 3.63
C ASP A 284 18.88 -11.30 4.12
N ILE A 285 18.22 -11.15 5.27
CA ILE A 285 18.08 -9.83 5.91
C ILE A 285 19.43 -9.16 6.17
N SER A 286 20.45 -9.96 6.49
CA SER A 286 21.82 -9.48 6.71
C SER A 286 22.38 -8.79 5.47
N ASP A 287 22.09 -9.31 4.27
CA ASP A 287 22.55 -8.71 3.01
C ASP A 287 21.88 -7.36 2.77
N LEU A 288 20.57 -7.28 3.01
CA LEU A 288 19.81 -6.03 2.90
C LEU A 288 20.31 -4.99 3.92
N TYR A 289 20.64 -5.42 5.14
CA TYR A 289 21.22 -4.56 6.16
C TYR A 289 22.59 -4.04 5.76
N ASN A 290 23.46 -4.89 5.21
CA ASN A 290 24.77 -4.48 4.71
C ASN A 290 24.63 -3.49 3.55
N PHE A 291 23.65 -3.68 2.67
CA PHE A 291 23.32 -2.70 1.63
C PHE A 291 22.94 -1.35 2.22
N ILE A 292 22.02 -1.33 3.19
CA ILE A 292 21.57 -0.11 3.88
C ILE A 292 22.74 0.58 4.59
N ASP A 293 23.59 -0.18 5.28
CA ASP A 293 24.74 0.35 6.01
C ASP A 293 25.84 0.89 5.08
N GLY A 294 25.90 0.38 3.85
CA GLY A 294 26.80 0.86 2.80
C GLY A 294 26.40 2.19 2.16
N LEU A 295 25.18 2.68 2.40
CA LEU A 295 24.76 4.01 1.95
C LEU A 295 25.45 5.09 2.80
N ALA A 296 25.89 6.17 2.15
CA ALA A 296 26.55 7.27 2.85
C ALA A 296 25.59 7.95 3.83
N ASP A 297 24.34 8.14 3.43
CA ASP A 297 23.27 8.65 4.29
C ASP A 297 21.93 8.00 3.94
N LEU A 298 21.13 7.74 4.97
CA LEU A 298 19.77 7.23 4.85
C LEU A 298 18.96 7.63 6.08
N SER A 299 17.88 8.39 5.86
CA SER A 299 16.92 8.77 6.88
C SER A 299 15.50 8.75 6.31
N ALA A 300 14.51 8.70 7.20
CA ALA A 300 13.11 8.78 6.85
C ALA A 300 12.46 9.98 7.54
N LEU A 301 11.58 10.66 6.83
CA LEU A 301 10.64 11.63 7.38
C LEU A 301 9.26 10.99 7.31
N VAL A 302 8.64 10.77 8.47
CA VAL A 302 7.31 10.14 8.54
C VAL A 302 6.32 11.16 9.08
N TYR A 303 5.25 11.40 8.33
CA TYR A 303 4.22 12.35 8.75
C TYR A 303 3.47 11.83 9.97
N ASP A 304 3.45 12.63 11.03
CA ASP A 304 2.69 12.32 12.24
C ASP A 304 1.49 13.28 12.33
N HIS A 305 0.30 12.72 12.12
CA HIS A 305 -0.96 13.46 12.16
C HIS A 305 -1.28 14.07 13.53
N SER A 306 -0.72 13.55 14.63
CA SER A 306 -1.01 14.08 15.97
C SER A 306 -0.34 15.43 16.20
N VAL A 307 0.85 15.63 15.63
CA VAL A 307 1.63 16.87 15.76
C VAL A 307 1.68 17.67 14.46
N GLN A 308 1.00 17.21 13.40
CA GLN A 308 0.93 17.84 12.07
C GLN A 308 2.32 18.17 11.51
N ALA A 309 3.27 17.24 11.67
CA ALA A 309 4.66 17.44 11.28
C ALA A 309 5.32 16.12 10.87
N TYR A 310 6.39 16.24 10.09
CA TYR A 310 7.26 15.10 9.81
C TYR A 310 8.22 14.86 10.97
N LEU A 311 8.25 13.62 11.45
CA LEU A 311 9.21 13.18 12.45
C LEU A 311 10.38 12.48 11.74
N PRO A 312 11.64 12.84 12.07
CA PRO A 312 12.81 12.22 11.49
C PRO A 312 13.11 10.88 12.16
N TYR A 313 13.50 9.91 11.35
CA TYR A 313 13.92 8.58 11.77
C TYR A 313 15.23 8.21 11.08
N ASP A 314 16.08 7.53 11.84
CA ASP A 314 17.41 7.16 11.39
C ASP A 314 17.44 5.82 10.63
N ARG A 315 18.64 5.45 10.19
CA ARG A 315 18.90 4.19 9.51
C ARG A 315 18.50 2.97 10.35
N GLN A 316 18.68 2.99 11.66
CA GLN A 316 18.35 1.84 12.51
C GLN A 316 16.85 1.62 12.57
N TRP A 317 16.07 2.70 12.66
CA TRP A 317 14.62 2.63 12.53
C TRP A 317 14.21 2.04 11.18
N ILE A 318 14.82 2.48 10.08
CA ILE A 318 14.52 1.94 8.74
C ILE A 318 14.80 0.43 8.71
N LYS A 319 15.98 -0.02 9.16
CA LYS A 319 16.32 -1.46 9.21
C LYS A 319 15.28 -2.26 10.01
N GLN A 320 14.92 -1.79 11.20
CA GLN A 320 13.93 -2.45 12.05
C GLN A 320 12.55 -2.51 11.39
N ARG A 321 12.11 -1.41 10.77
CA ARG A 321 10.82 -1.34 10.06
C ARG A 321 10.81 -2.23 8.82
N THR A 322 11.88 -2.28 8.05
CA THR A 322 12.02 -3.19 6.92
C THR A 322 11.94 -4.65 7.37
N LEU A 323 12.63 -5.04 8.45
CA LEU A 323 12.52 -6.41 8.98
C LEU A 323 11.11 -6.74 9.47
N GLN A 324 10.46 -5.82 10.19
CA GLN A 324 9.08 -6.03 10.62
C GLN A 324 8.14 -6.19 9.43
N HIS A 325 8.31 -5.38 8.40
CA HIS A 325 7.54 -5.46 7.15
C HIS A 325 7.74 -6.81 6.45
N LEU A 326 8.99 -7.24 6.27
CA LEU A 326 9.32 -8.53 5.64
C LEU A 326 8.79 -9.73 6.45
N LYS A 327 8.87 -9.68 7.79
CA LYS A 327 8.28 -10.72 8.65
C LYS A 327 6.77 -10.84 8.48
N LYS A 328 6.07 -9.73 8.22
CA LYS A 328 4.62 -9.74 7.97
C LYS A 328 4.29 -10.38 6.62
N LEU A 329 5.08 -10.13 5.58
CA LEU A 329 4.88 -10.72 4.25
C LEU A 329 5.17 -12.22 4.20
N ALA A 330 5.93 -12.75 5.17
CA ALA A 330 6.30 -14.16 5.24
C ALA A 330 5.31 -15.02 6.05
N GLN A 331 4.25 -14.44 6.61
CA GLN A 331 3.19 -15.12 7.39
C GLN A 331 1.92 -15.27 6.55
#